data_AF-A0A9E5M2Z5-F1
#
_entry.id   AF-A0A9E5M2Z5-F1
#
_cell.length_a   1.000
_cell.length_b   1.000
_cell.length_c   1.000
_cell.angle_alpha   90.00
_cell.angle_beta   90.00
_cell.angle_gamma   90.00
#
_symmetry.space_group_name_H-M   'P 1'
#
loop_
_entity.id
_entity.type
_entity.pdbx_description
1 polymer ?
#
loop_
_entity_poly.entity_id
_entity_poly.type
_entity_poly.pdbx_seq_one_letter_code
_entity_poly.pdbx_strand_id
1 'polypeptide(L)'
;MLGDPKNVVLTDHALELGWRPPAVRGRFDLLPWIIAGLDGRPQLFPLEEGLVREVVLSHPEFPWFEQLGLRWYAVPVIADMCFHAAATDYPAAPFNGWYMGTEIGARNLADADRYNLLPVVAERMGLDRRSARTLWQDRALLTLNEAVLHSYAAAGVKLVDHHAASAEFMKFCEREQTAGRDVSARWDWIVPPMSPATTPVFHLPMQEFATTPDFHYQPPAWARAG
;
A
#
# COMPACT_ATOMS: atom_id res chain seq x y z
N MET A 1 -6.19 17.63 -8.70
CA MET A 1 -6.02 16.20 -9.00
C MET A 1 -7.14 15.45 -8.27
N LEU A 2 -7.78 14.47 -8.92
CA LEU A 2 -8.85 13.65 -8.32
C LEU A 2 -8.35 12.20 -8.27
N GLY A 3 -8.56 11.51 -7.16
CA GLY A 3 -8.11 10.14 -6.96
C GLY A 3 -6.62 10.04 -6.60
N ASP A 4 -6.01 8.91 -6.94
CA ASP A 4 -4.64 8.56 -6.57
C ASP A 4 -3.59 9.08 -7.58
N PRO A 5 -2.73 10.04 -7.22
CA PRO A 5 -1.68 10.56 -8.09
C PRO A 5 -0.71 9.49 -8.61
N LYS A 6 -0.45 8.43 -7.84
CA LYS A 6 0.50 7.37 -8.23
C LYS A 6 0.08 6.68 -9.53
N ASN A 7 -1.22 6.65 -9.82
CA ASN A 7 -1.78 5.87 -10.91
C ASN A 7 -2.12 6.71 -12.14
N VAL A 8 -1.73 7.99 -12.21
CA VAL A 8 -2.09 8.88 -13.35
C VAL A 8 -1.64 8.27 -14.69
N VAL A 9 -0.37 7.85 -14.79
CA VAL A 9 0.17 7.29 -16.04
C VAL A 9 -0.56 6.00 -16.45
N LEU A 10 -0.87 5.13 -15.48
CA LEU A 10 -1.62 3.90 -15.74
C LEU A 10 -3.08 4.19 -16.13
N THR A 11 -3.68 5.21 -15.52
CA THR A 11 -5.03 5.68 -15.85
C THR A 11 -5.09 6.21 -17.27
N ASP A 12 -4.12 7.03 -17.68
CA ASP A 12 -4.01 7.56 -19.03
C ASP A 12 -3.84 6.41 -20.04
N HIS A 13 -3.00 5.42 -19.74
CA HIS A 13 -2.85 4.25 -20.58
C HIS A 13 -4.14 3.42 -20.71
N ALA A 14 -4.88 3.25 -19.62
CA ALA A 14 -6.19 2.58 -19.65
C ALA A 14 -7.18 3.33 -20.57
N LEU A 15 -7.21 4.67 -20.50
CA LEU A 15 -8.04 5.51 -21.37
C LEU A 15 -7.65 5.38 -22.84
N GLU A 16 -6.34 5.35 -23.16
CA GLU A 16 -5.84 5.11 -24.52
C GLU A 16 -6.26 3.76 -25.08
N LEU A 17 -6.32 2.72 -24.23
CA LEU A 17 -6.82 1.39 -24.59
C LEU A 17 -8.35 1.31 -24.73
N GLY A 18 -9.07 2.40 -24.44
CA GLY A 18 -10.52 2.50 -24.59
C GLY A 18 -11.31 2.25 -23.30
N TRP A 19 -10.67 2.28 -22.13
CA TRP A 19 -11.38 2.22 -20.85
C TRP A 19 -12.32 3.41 -20.73
N ARG A 20 -13.54 3.13 -20.26
CA ARG A 20 -14.55 4.16 -19.98
C ARG A 20 -14.67 4.29 -18.47
N PRO A 21 -14.20 5.41 -17.89
CA PRO A 21 -14.34 5.63 -16.46
C PRO A 21 -15.82 5.74 -16.07
N PRO A 22 -16.15 5.60 -14.77
CA PRO A 22 -17.51 5.79 -14.28
C PRO A 22 -18.10 7.13 -14.72
N ALA A 23 -19.42 7.15 -14.96
CA ALA A 23 -20.14 8.34 -15.41
C ALA A 23 -19.94 9.53 -14.47
N VAL A 24 -19.89 9.26 -13.16
CA VAL A 24 -19.48 10.20 -12.12
C VAL A 24 -18.12 9.75 -11.62
N ARG A 25 -17.07 10.53 -11.94
CA ARG A 25 -15.71 10.23 -11.48
C ARG A 25 -15.58 10.48 -9.98
N GLY A 26 -15.06 9.49 -9.27
CA GLY A 26 -14.82 9.51 -7.84
C GLY A 26 -13.34 9.60 -7.48
N ARG A 27 -13.06 9.70 -6.17
CA ARG A 27 -11.70 9.61 -5.63
C ARG A 27 -11.16 8.19 -5.56
N PHE A 28 -12.02 7.19 -5.71
CA PHE A 28 -11.71 5.77 -5.50
C PHE A 28 -12.33 4.95 -6.63
N ASP A 29 -12.16 5.41 -7.87
CA ASP A 29 -12.59 4.66 -9.06
C ASP A 29 -11.58 3.53 -9.30
N LEU A 30 -12.06 2.29 -9.32
CA LEU A 30 -11.21 1.12 -9.56
C LEU A 30 -10.81 1.06 -11.04
N LEU A 31 -9.50 0.93 -11.28
CA LEU A 31 -8.96 0.73 -12.62
C LEU A 31 -9.28 -0.70 -13.11
N PRO A 32 -9.47 -0.88 -14.43
CA PRO A 32 -9.62 -2.21 -15.02
C PRO A 32 -8.30 -2.97 -14.90
N TRP A 33 -8.34 -4.30 -15.06
CA TRP A 33 -7.13 -5.04 -15.29
C TRP A 33 -6.64 -4.80 -16.72
N ILE A 34 -5.33 -4.61 -16.88
CA ILE A 34 -4.66 -4.56 -18.18
C ILE A 34 -3.73 -5.76 -18.23
N ILE A 35 -4.03 -6.71 -19.12
CA ILE A 35 -3.29 -7.97 -19.23
C ILE A 35 -2.76 -8.11 -20.65
N ALA A 36 -1.47 -8.40 -20.78
CA ALA A 36 -0.83 -8.72 -22.05
C ALA A 36 -0.56 -10.23 -22.15
N GLY A 37 -0.93 -10.83 -23.28
CA GLY A 37 -0.62 -12.22 -23.58
C GLY A 37 0.75 -12.38 -24.24
N LEU A 38 1.00 -13.57 -24.82
CA LEU A 38 2.24 -13.87 -25.54
C LEU A 38 2.48 -12.96 -26.77
N ASP A 39 1.43 -12.33 -27.30
CA ASP A 39 1.52 -11.39 -28.42
C ASP A 39 1.97 -9.99 -27.99
N GLY A 40 2.14 -9.77 -26.67
CA GLY A 40 2.55 -8.49 -26.08
C GLY A 40 1.49 -7.39 -26.18
N ARG A 41 0.26 -7.71 -26.61
CA ARG A 41 -0.80 -6.71 -26.79
C ARG A 41 -1.62 -6.57 -25.51
N PRO A 42 -1.60 -5.41 -24.83
CA PRO A 42 -2.40 -5.20 -23.65
C PRO A 42 -3.89 -5.16 -24.00
N GLN A 43 -4.70 -5.87 -23.21
CA GLN A 43 -6.16 -5.87 -23.30
C GLN A 43 -6.77 -5.45 -21.97
N LEU A 44 -7.87 -4.71 -22.06
CA LEU A 44 -8.65 -4.29 -20.89
C LEU A 44 -9.63 -5.39 -20.48
N PHE A 45 -9.60 -5.73 -19.20
CA PHE A 45 -10.58 -6.60 -18.55
C PHE A 45 -11.31 -5.77 -17.49
N PRO A 46 -12.60 -5.47 -17.67
CA PRO A 46 -13.36 -4.72 -16.69
C PRO A 46 -13.52 -5.53 -15.41
N LEU A 47 -13.53 -4.84 -14.27
CA LEU A 47 -13.84 -5.47 -12.99
C LEU A 47 -15.34 -5.70 -12.91
N GLU A 48 -15.73 -6.93 -12.57
CA GLU A 48 -17.13 -7.25 -12.29
C GLU A 48 -17.59 -6.55 -11.01
N GLU A 49 -18.86 -6.13 -10.98
CA GLU A 49 -19.45 -5.52 -9.80
C GLU A 49 -19.43 -6.51 -8.62
N GLY A 50 -19.00 -6.02 -7.45
CA GLY A 50 -18.88 -6.84 -6.24
C GLY A 50 -17.61 -7.70 -6.14
N LEU A 51 -16.76 -7.73 -7.18
CA LEU A 51 -15.50 -8.49 -7.15
C LEU A 51 -14.50 -7.93 -6.12
N VAL A 52 -14.44 -6.61 -5.98
CA VAL A 52 -13.51 -5.93 -5.08
C VAL A 52 -14.23 -5.55 -3.78
N ARG A 53 -13.80 -6.17 -2.68
CA ARG A 53 -14.23 -5.78 -1.34
C ARG A 53 -13.48 -4.53 -0.88
N GLU A 54 -14.19 -3.44 -0.63
CA GLU A 54 -13.67 -2.23 -0.01
C GLU A 54 -14.09 -2.16 1.47
N VAL A 55 -13.25 -1.53 2.29
CA VAL A 55 -13.52 -1.18 3.69
C VAL A 55 -13.73 0.32 3.77
N VAL A 56 -14.92 0.75 4.19
CA VAL A 56 -15.20 2.16 4.50
C VAL A 56 -14.50 2.53 5.79
N LEU A 57 -13.81 3.67 5.81
CA LEU A 57 -13.02 4.09 6.95
C LEU A 57 -13.83 5.00 7.89
N SER A 58 -13.81 4.64 9.16
CA SER A 58 -14.38 5.36 10.29
C SER A 58 -13.35 5.45 11.41
N HIS A 59 -13.60 6.28 12.42
CA HIS A 59 -12.70 6.45 13.57
C HIS A 59 -13.46 6.18 14.88
N PRO A 60 -12.88 5.43 15.84
CA PRO A 60 -13.56 5.06 17.08
C PRO A 60 -13.96 6.28 17.94
N GLU A 61 -13.17 7.36 17.90
CA GLU A 61 -13.39 8.56 18.71
C GLU A 61 -13.90 9.78 17.92
N PHE A 62 -13.82 9.74 16.58
CA PHE A 62 -14.09 10.91 15.74
C PHE A 62 -15.20 10.60 14.73
N PRO A 63 -16.49 10.79 15.11
CA PRO A 63 -17.62 10.49 14.23
C PRO A 63 -17.59 11.26 12.89
N TRP A 64 -16.95 12.43 12.85
CA TRP A 64 -16.80 13.21 11.61
C TRP A 64 -15.92 12.51 10.57
N PHE A 65 -15.12 11.50 10.96
CA PHE A 65 -14.18 10.84 10.06
C PHE A 65 -14.88 10.09 8.93
N GLU A 66 -16.01 9.43 9.22
CA GLU A 66 -16.80 8.72 8.21
C GLU A 66 -17.33 9.67 7.12
N GLN A 67 -17.60 10.93 7.47
CA GLN A 67 -18.03 11.96 6.51
C GLN A 67 -16.93 12.34 5.51
N LEU A 68 -15.67 11.97 5.76
CA LEU A 68 -14.61 12.11 4.78
C LEU A 68 -14.80 11.17 3.59
N GLY A 69 -15.65 10.13 3.69
CA GLY A 69 -15.98 9.20 2.61
C GLY A 69 -14.76 8.44 2.10
N LEU A 70 -13.84 8.11 3.00
CA LEU A 70 -12.63 7.37 2.67
C LEU A 70 -12.92 5.87 2.66
N ARG A 71 -12.27 5.16 1.75
CA ARG A 71 -12.34 3.70 1.67
C ARG A 71 -11.04 3.15 1.10
N TRP A 72 -10.77 1.88 1.37
CA TRP A 72 -9.63 1.17 0.80
C TRP A 72 -9.96 -0.29 0.51
N TYR A 73 -9.35 -0.88 -0.51
CA TYR A 73 -9.61 -2.27 -0.88
C TYR A 73 -8.98 -3.25 0.13
N ALA A 74 -9.64 -4.39 0.34
CA ALA A 74 -9.28 -5.34 1.39
C ALA A 74 -7.99 -6.13 1.11
N VAL A 75 -7.67 -6.38 -0.16
CA VAL A 75 -6.60 -7.29 -0.59
C VAL A 75 -5.50 -6.52 -1.33
N PRO A 76 -4.29 -6.39 -0.77
CA PRO A 76 -3.15 -5.85 -1.50
C PRO A 76 -2.64 -6.87 -2.53
N VAL A 77 -2.69 -6.52 -3.81
CA VAL A 77 -2.14 -7.36 -4.89
C VAL A 77 -0.99 -6.61 -5.56
N ILE A 78 0.18 -7.24 -5.59
CA ILE A 78 1.32 -6.80 -6.41
C ILE A 78 1.28 -7.60 -7.71
N ALA A 79 1.30 -6.90 -8.84
CA ALA A 79 1.11 -7.50 -10.16
C ALA A 79 2.10 -6.99 -11.22
N ASP A 80 3.12 -6.21 -10.81
CA ASP A 80 4.10 -5.56 -11.67
C ASP A 80 5.54 -6.07 -11.47
N MET A 81 5.73 -7.12 -10.67
CA MET A 81 7.04 -7.75 -10.44
C MET A 81 7.21 -9.03 -11.27
N CYS A 82 8.45 -9.34 -11.63
CA CYS A 82 8.85 -10.61 -12.22
C CYS A 82 9.33 -11.57 -11.12
N PHE A 83 8.85 -12.82 -11.15
CA PHE A 83 9.36 -13.89 -10.30
C PHE A 83 10.46 -14.65 -11.02
N HIS A 84 11.62 -14.84 -10.39
CA HIS A 84 12.73 -15.59 -10.95
C HIS A 84 13.00 -16.85 -10.12
N ALA A 85 12.97 -18.01 -10.78
CA ALA A 85 13.27 -19.29 -10.14
C ALA A 85 13.86 -20.27 -11.14
N ALA A 86 14.87 -21.05 -10.70
CA ALA A 86 15.50 -22.10 -11.52
C ALA A 86 15.92 -21.60 -12.92
N ALA A 87 16.56 -20.42 -12.97
CA ALA A 87 17.02 -19.75 -14.19
C ALA A 87 15.89 -19.42 -15.20
N THR A 88 14.65 -19.27 -14.70
CA THR A 88 13.47 -18.93 -15.51
C THR A 88 12.78 -17.69 -14.94
N ASP A 89 12.44 -16.75 -15.83
CA ASP A 89 11.66 -15.56 -15.50
C ASP A 89 10.17 -15.78 -15.77
N TYR A 90 9.36 -15.42 -14.77
CA TYR A 90 7.91 -15.43 -14.82
C TYR A 90 7.41 -13.98 -14.69
N PRO A 91 7.28 -13.25 -15.82
CA PRO A 91 6.99 -11.81 -15.82
C PRO A 91 5.55 -11.46 -15.40
N ALA A 92 4.66 -12.46 -15.31
CA ALA A 92 3.29 -12.31 -14.84
C ALA A 92 3.05 -13.27 -13.67
N ALA A 93 3.48 -12.86 -12.47
CA ALA A 93 3.37 -13.64 -11.25
C ALA A 93 2.70 -12.82 -10.13
N PRO A 94 1.40 -12.46 -10.25
CA PRO A 94 0.73 -11.67 -9.23
C PRO A 94 0.63 -12.42 -7.91
N PHE A 95 0.89 -11.73 -6.80
CA PHE A 95 0.82 -12.29 -5.46
C PHE A 95 0.18 -11.31 -4.48
N ASN A 96 -0.36 -11.86 -3.39
CA ASN A 96 -1.01 -11.08 -2.35
C ASN A 96 -0.73 -11.65 -0.96
N GLY A 97 -0.92 -10.80 0.03
CA GLY A 97 -1.01 -11.17 1.44
C GLY A 97 -2.19 -10.45 2.06
N TRP A 98 -1.95 -9.82 3.19
CA TRP A 98 -2.83 -8.86 3.84
C TRP A 98 -2.02 -7.61 4.19
N TYR A 99 -2.70 -6.49 4.35
CA TYR A 99 -2.05 -5.22 4.67
C TYR A 99 -1.41 -5.21 6.06
N MET A 100 -0.30 -4.48 6.19
CA MET A 100 0.10 -3.78 7.40
C MET A 100 -0.54 -2.38 7.42
N GLY A 101 -1.13 -1.97 8.53
CA GLY A 101 -1.95 -0.75 8.61
C GLY A 101 -1.28 0.52 8.09
N THR A 102 0.02 0.65 8.31
CA THR A 102 0.83 1.80 7.86
C THR A 102 0.95 1.92 6.35
N GLU A 103 0.78 0.84 5.59
CA GLU A 103 0.73 0.90 4.12
C GLU A 103 -0.45 1.75 3.65
N ILE A 104 -1.58 1.68 4.35
CA ILE A 104 -2.76 2.49 4.04
C ILE A 104 -2.66 3.84 4.74
N GLY A 105 -2.60 3.83 6.07
CA GLY A 105 -2.73 5.04 6.88
C GLY A 105 -1.55 5.99 6.76
N ALA A 106 -0.32 5.46 6.73
CA ALA A 106 0.90 6.27 6.72
C ALA A 106 1.51 6.49 5.34
N ARG A 107 1.21 5.64 4.36
CA ARG A 107 1.64 5.83 2.96
C ARG A 107 0.48 6.31 2.12
N ASN A 108 -0.43 5.42 1.72
CA ASN A 108 -1.46 5.72 0.72
C ASN A 108 -2.30 6.97 1.05
N LEU A 109 -2.74 7.11 2.29
CA LEU A 109 -3.61 8.22 2.71
C LEU A 109 -2.83 9.48 3.10
N ALA A 110 -1.62 9.34 3.63
CA ALA A 110 -0.88 10.45 4.24
C ALA A 110 0.17 11.10 3.32
N ASP A 111 0.82 10.34 2.44
CA ASP A 111 1.89 10.84 1.57
C ASP A 111 1.39 12.03 0.73
N ALA A 112 2.24 13.06 0.61
CA ALA A 112 1.90 14.32 -0.06
C ALA A 112 1.70 14.16 -1.58
N ASP A 113 2.39 13.17 -2.17
CA ASP A 113 2.26 12.73 -3.56
C ASP A 113 1.24 11.60 -3.73
N ARG A 114 0.42 11.33 -2.70
CA ARG A 114 -0.72 10.40 -2.74
C ARG A 114 -2.01 11.14 -2.40
N TYR A 115 -2.83 10.62 -1.48
CA TYR A 115 -4.09 11.27 -1.11
C TYR A 115 -3.92 12.50 -0.20
N ASN A 116 -2.74 12.69 0.41
CA ASN A 116 -2.35 13.86 1.19
C ASN A 116 -3.41 14.32 2.21
N LEU A 117 -3.87 13.41 3.07
CA LEU A 117 -4.98 13.69 3.99
C LEU A 117 -4.56 14.29 5.33
N LEU A 118 -3.26 14.39 5.64
CA LEU A 118 -2.80 14.97 6.91
C LEU A 118 -3.34 16.41 7.14
N PRO A 119 -3.32 17.33 6.14
CA PRO A 119 -3.92 18.66 6.29
C PRO A 119 -5.41 18.64 6.65
N VAL A 120 -6.18 17.73 6.02
CA VAL A 120 -7.64 17.63 6.16
C VAL A 120 -7.99 17.10 7.55
N VAL A 121 -7.30 16.05 7.99
CA VAL A 121 -7.48 15.46 9.32
C VAL A 121 -7.09 16.46 10.40
N ALA A 122 -5.95 17.15 10.25
CA ALA A 122 -5.51 18.16 11.21
C ALA A 122 -6.49 19.33 11.35
N GLU A 123 -7.10 19.77 10.25
CA GLU A 123 -8.15 20.80 10.26
C GLU A 123 -9.40 20.33 10.99
N ARG A 124 -9.88 19.11 10.70
CA ARG A 124 -11.04 18.51 11.39
C ARG A 124 -10.80 18.30 12.89
N MET A 125 -9.55 18.09 13.29
CA MET A 125 -9.13 17.99 14.68
C MET A 125 -8.87 19.35 15.36
N GLY A 126 -8.93 20.47 14.61
CA GLY A 126 -8.63 21.80 15.14
C GLY A 126 -7.16 22.01 15.55
N LEU A 127 -6.22 21.29 14.93
CA LEU A 127 -4.80 21.38 15.26
C LEU A 127 -4.17 22.66 14.68
N ASP A 128 -3.23 23.26 15.43
CA ASP A 128 -2.43 24.39 14.95
C ASP A 128 -1.38 23.91 13.95
N ARG A 129 -1.58 24.26 12.67
CA ARG A 129 -0.72 23.88 11.54
C ARG A 129 0.38 24.89 11.22
N ARG A 130 0.51 25.98 11.99
CA ARG A 130 1.45 27.09 11.68
C ARG A 130 2.92 26.72 11.90
N SER A 131 3.21 25.69 12.68
CA SER A 131 4.58 25.25 12.98
C SER A 131 4.66 23.74 13.10
N ALA A 132 5.72 23.12 12.57
CA ALA A 132 5.98 21.70 12.77
C ALA A 132 6.17 21.33 14.25
N ARG A 133 6.54 22.29 15.12
CA ARG A 133 6.73 22.07 16.56
C ARG A 133 5.43 21.71 17.30
N THR A 134 4.26 21.94 16.71
CA THR A 134 2.98 21.53 17.28
C THR A 134 2.69 20.04 17.07
N LEU A 135 3.52 19.35 16.26
CA LEU A 135 3.39 17.94 15.91
C LEU A 135 2.03 17.61 15.28
N TRP A 136 1.48 18.56 14.52
CA TRP A 136 0.17 18.40 13.89
C TRP A 136 0.17 17.27 12.86
N GLN A 137 1.28 17.06 12.16
CA GLN A 137 1.44 15.97 11.19
C GLN A 137 1.44 14.63 11.89
N ASP A 138 2.21 14.49 12.97
CA ASP A 138 2.32 13.27 13.78
C ASP A 138 0.95 12.87 14.37
N ARG A 139 0.22 13.85 14.90
CA ARG A 139 -1.13 13.64 15.45
C ARG A 139 -2.15 13.22 14.37
N ALA A 140 -2.14 13.89 13.22
CA ALA A 140 -3.01 13.53 12.11
C ALA A 140 -2.65 12.15 11.52
N LEU A 141 -1.36 11.83 11.44
CA LEU A 141 -0.85 10.54 10.97
C LEU A 141 -1.28 9.40 11.89
N LEU A 142 -1.17 9.59 13.20
CA LEU A 142 -1.65 8.62 14.18
C LEU A 142 -3.17 8.39 14.03
N THR A 143 -3.95 9.46 13.95
CA THR A 143 -5.41 9.41 13.77
C THR A 143 -5.81 8.66 12.50
N LEU A 144 -5.10 8.85 11.38
CA LEU A 144 -5.33 8.09 10.14
C LEU A 144 -5.09 6.58 10.34
N ASN A 145 -4.01 6.21 11.04
CA ASN A 145 -3.68 4.81 11.26
C ASN A 145 -4.67 4.14 12.23
N GLU A 146 -5.11 4.83 13.28
CA GLU A 146 -6.16 4.37 14.19
C GLU A 146 -7.47 4.10 13.45
N ALA A 147 -7.90 5.01 12.56
CA ALA A 147 -9.07 4.80 11.70
C ALA A 147 -8.94 3.54 10.83
N VAL A 148 -7.78 3.33 10.19
CA VAL A 148 -7.55 2.15 9.34
C VAL A 148 -7.64 0.87 10.15
N LEU A 149 -6.91 0.77 11.27
CA LEU A 149 -6.92 -0.41 12.14
C LEU A 149 -8.35 -0.73 12.64
N HIS A 150 -9.04 0.30 13.15
CA HIS A 150 -10.41 0.17 13.65
C HIS A 150 -11.37 -0.32 12.57
N SER A 151 -11.32 0.28 11.39
CA SER A 151 -12.27 0.00 10.30
C SER A 151 -12.08 -1.41 9.74
N TYR A 152 -10.84 -1.85 9.55
CA TYR A 152 -10.55 -3.21 9.08
C TYR A 152 -10.99 -4.26 10.10
N ALA A 153 -10.74 -4.02 11.40
CA ALA A 153 -11.21 -4.89 12.47
C ALA A 153 -12.75 -4.95 12.52
N ALA A 154 -13.43 -3.80 12.47
CA ALA A 154 -14.90 -3.70 12.48
C ALA A 154 -15.53 -4.40 11.25
N ALA A 155 -14.87 -4.33 10.09
CA ALA A 155 -15.30 -5.02 8.88
C ALA A 155 -14.95 -6.52 8.88
N GLY A 156 -14.20 -7.04 9.86
CA GLY A 156 -13.72 -8.43 9.85
C GLY A 156 -12.77 -8.73 8.68
N VAL A 157 -11.96 -7.74 8.29
CA VAL A 157 -10.92 -7.88 7.25
C VAL A 157 -9.56 -7.97 7.94
N LYS A 158 -8.78 -9.00 7.57
CA LYS A 158 -7.44 -9.20 8.14
C LYS A 158 -6.51 -8.04 7.76
N LEU A 159 -5.89 -7.46 8.78
CA LEU A 159 -4.87 -6.44 8.68
C LEU A 159 -4.01 -6.53 9.95
N VAL A 160 -2.70 -6.34 9.84
CA VAL A 160 -1.77 -6.38 10.97
C VAL A 160 -1.28 -4.96 11.31
N ASP A 161 -1.10 -4.67 12.60
CA ASP A 161 -0.45 -3.43 13.01
C ASP A 161 1.09 -3.55 12.90
N HIS A 162 1.77 -2.42 12.82
CA HIS A 162 3.21 -2.39 12.55
C HIS A 162 4.06 -2.87 13.73
N HIS A 163 3.55 -2.86 14.98
CA HIS A 163 4.27 -3.43 16.12
C HIS A 163 4.21 -4.96 16.08
N ALA A 164 3.03 -5.54 15.84
CA ALA A 164 2.86 -6.98 15.68
C ALA A 164 3.66 -7.51 14.49
N ALA A 165 3.57 -6.87 13.32
CA ALA A 165 4.34 -7.24 12.13
C ALA A 165 5.86 -7.21 12.39
N SER A 166 6.34 -6.17 13.08
CA SER A 166 7.76 -6.05 13.46
C SER A 166 8.18 -7.18 14.41
N ALA A 167 7.34 -7.53 15.40
CA ALA A 167 7.63 -8.61 16.33
C ALA A 167 7.60 -9.99 15.62
N GLU A 168 6.71 -10.18 14.65
CA GLU A 168 6.69 -11.38 13.80
C GLU A 168 7.96 -11.51 12.95
N PHE A 169 8.45 -10.39 12.39
CA PHE A 169 9.72 -10.38 11.66
C PHE A 169 10.91 -10.78 12.54
N MET A 170 10.97 -10.32 13.79
CA MET A 170 12.03 -10.75 14.73
C MET A 170 11.99 -12.26 14.98
N LYS A 171 10.80 -12.85 15.18
CA LYS A 171 10.64 -14.30 15.33
C LYS A 171 11.04 -15.06 14.07
N PHE A 172 10.81 -14.48 12.89
CA PHE A 172 11.31 -15.04 11.64
C PHE A 172 12.85 -15.05 11.61
N CYS A 173 13.50 -13.93 11.94
CA CYS A 173 14.96 -13.88 12.04
C CYS A 173 15.54 -14.90 13.02
N GLU A 174 14.93 -15.07 14.20
CA GLU A 174 15.34 -16.07 15.19
C GLU A 174 15.26 -17.50 14.63
N ARG A 175 14.22 -17.82 13.85
CA ARG A 175 14.05 -19.14 13.22
C ARG A 175 15.06 -19.39 12.13
N GLU A 176 15.34 -18.39 11.29
CA GLU A 176 16.36 -18.50 10.24
C GLU A 176 17.75 -18.71 10.87
N GLN A 177 18.09 -17.92 11.88
CA GLN A 177 19.35 -18.06 12.62
C GLN A 177 19.47 -19.43 13.30
N THR A 178 18.41 -19.91 13.95
CA THR A 178 18.38 -21.25 14.57
C THR A 178 18.62 -22.35 13.54
N ALA A 179 18.17 -22.14 12.30
CA ALA A 179 18.38 -23.05 11.19
C ALA A 179 19.71 -22.82 10.43
N GLY A 180 20.57 -21.92 10.91
CA GLY A 180 21.87 -21.62 10.31
C GLY A 180 21.78 -20.86 8.98
N ARG A 181 20.70 -20.09 8.75
CA ARG A 181 20.49 -19.26 7.56
C ARG A 181 20.56 -17.77 7.91
N ASP A 182 21.15 -17.00 7.02
CA ASP A 182 21.13 -15.54 7.09
C ASP A 182 19.85 -14.97 6.47
N VAL A 183 19.40 -13.83 6.99
CA VAL A 183 18.24 -13.10 6.47
C VAL A 183 18.70 -11.97 5.57
N SER A 184 18.30 -12.02 4.29
CA SER A 184 18.41 -10.87 3.38
C SER A 184 17.27 -9.90 3.67
N ALA A 185 17.60 -8.66 4.05
CA ALA A 185 16.59 -7.66 4.37
C ALA A 185 17.09 -6.23 4.12
N ARG A 186 16.18 -5.38 3.63
CA ARG A 186 16.37 -3.95 3.44
C ARG A 186 15.79 -3.16 4.59
N TRP A 187 16.64 -2.53 5.38
CA TRP A 187 16.24 -1.80 6.58
C TRP A 187 15.19 -0.70 6.30
N ASP A 188 15.34 0.04 5.20
CA ASP A 188 14.43 1.12 4.79
C ASP A 188 13.02 0.63 4.38
N TRP A 189 12.88 -0.66 4.08
CA TRP A 189 11.59 -1.30 3.76
C TRP A 189 10.98 -2.05 4.96
N ILE A 190 11.82 -2.64 5.81
CA ILE A 190 11.35 -3.41 6.98
C ILE A 190 10.90 -2.47 8.12
N VAL A 191 11.61 -1.36 8.33
CA VAL A 191 11.25 -0.40 9.37
C VAL A 191 9.96 0.34 8.98
N PRO A 192 8.91 0.31 9.83
CA PRO A 192 7.65 0.98 9.51
C PRO A 192 7.82 2.50 9.36
N PRO A 193 7.04 3.14 8.49
CA PRO A 193 7.14 4.59 8.22
C PRO A 193 6.60 5.47 9.38
N MET A 194 6.07 4.87 10.45
CA MET A 194 5.66 5.58 11.66
C MET A 194 6.16 4.86 12.90
N SER A 195 6.43 5.63 13.96
CA SER A 195 6.87 5.12 15.26
C SER A 195 8.08 4.16 15.22
N PRO A 196 9.07 4.33 14.32
CA PRO A 196 10.06 3.30 14.04
C PRO A 196 10.89 2.91 15.28
N ALA A 197 11.34 3.89 16.07
CA ALA A 197 12.13 3.65 17.28
C ALA A 197 11.42 2.83 18.37
N THR A 198 10.08 2.72 18.28
CA THR A 198 9.26 1.91 19.20
C THR A 198 9.05 0.47 18.70
N THR A 199 9.63 0.12 17.55
CA THR A 199 9.59 -1.22 16.96
C THR A 199 10.94 -1.90 17.12
N PRO A 200 10.99 -3.23 17.31
CA PRO A 200 12.26 -3.94 17.49
C PRO A 200 13.14 -3.91 16.24
N VAL A 201 12.53 -3.88 15.04
CA VAL A 201 13.25 -3.91 13.75
C VAL A 201 14.10 -2.68 13.49
N PHE A 202 13.78 -1.53 14.09
CA PHE A 202 14.60 -0.32 13.99
C PHE A 202 16.01 -0.51 14.53
N HIS A 203 16.16 -1.34 15.57
CA HIS A 203 17.43 -1.59 16.26
C HIS A 203 18.22 -2.77 15.68
N LEU A 204 17.69 -3.42 14.64
CA LEU A 204 18.33 -4.57 13.99
C LEU A 204 19.13 -4.09 12.77
N PRO A 205 20.46 -4.26 12.73
CA PRO A 205 21.23 -4.09 11.51
C PRO A 205 20.78 -5.13 10.47
N MET A 206 20.53 -4.69 9.24
CA MET A 206 20.10 -5.56 8.15
C MET A 206 21.01 -5.38 6.94
N GLN A 207 21.21 -6.46 6.19
CA GLN A 207 21.94 -6.45 4.94
C GLN A 207 21.08 -7.09 3.86
N GLU A 208 20.97 -6.42 2.73
CA GLU A 208 20.37 -7.01 1.53
C GLU A 208 21.45 -7.73 0.73
N PHE A 209 21.14 -8.96 0.31
CA PHE A 209 21.91 -9.74 -0.64
C PHE A 209 20.98 -10.53 -1.56
N ALA A 210 21.45 -10.81 -2.77
CA ALA A 210 20.67 -11.54 -3.76
C ALA A 210 20.41 -12.99 -3.28
N THR A 211 19.18 -13.44 -3.48
CA THR A 211 18.77 -14.83 -3.24
C THR A 211 18.02 -15.34 -4.46
N THR A 212 17.93 -16.65 -4.62
CA THR A 212 17.01 -17.25 -5.60
C THR A 212 16.31 -18.43 -4.91
N PRO A 213 14.98 -18.59 -5.09
CA PRO A 213 14.09 -17.76 -5.93
C PRO A 213 13.81 -16.36 -5.34
N ASP A 214 13.51 -15.38 -6.20
CA ASP A 214 13.23 -13.99 -5.80
C ASP A 214 12.21 -13.27 -6.71
N PHE A 215 11.77 -12.09 -6.25
CA PHE A 215 10.96 -11.17 -7.04
C PHE A 215 11.75 -9.89 -7.31
N HIS A 216 11.75 -9.43 -8.56
CA HIS A 216 12.40 -8.18 -8.96
C HIS A 216 11.47 -7.28 -9.76
N TYR A 217 11.70 -5.97 -9.66
CA TYR A 217 10.99 -5.00 -10.48
C TYR A 217 11.39 -5.17 -11.95
N GLN A 218 10.39 -5.00 -12.82
CA GLN A 218 10.55 -4.96 -14.27
C GLN A 218 10.00 -3.63 -14.80
N PRO A 219 10.45 -3.17 -15.97
CA PRO A 219 9.92 -1.95 -16.57
C PRO A 219 8.40 -2.06 -16.79
N PRO A 220 7.63 -0.97 -16.59
CA PRO A 220 6.22 -0.97 -16.91
C PRO A 220 5.98 -1.34 -18.38
N ALA A 221 5.02 -2.21 -18.66
CA ALA A 221 4.75 -2.68 -20.02
C ALA A 221 4.36 -1.56 -21.01
N TRP A 222 3.85 -0.44 -20.49
CA TRP A 222 3.48 0.75 -21.26
C TRP A 222 4.59 1.81 -21.32
N ALA A 223 5.76 1.57 -20.71
CA ALA A 223 6.90 2.45 -20.88
C ALA A 223 7.31 2.43 -22.36
N ARG A 224 7.08 3.54 -23.07
CA ARG A 224 7.55 3.68 -24.44
C ARG A 224 9.06 3.54 -24.43
N ALA A 225 9.61 2.65 -25.27
CA ALA A 225 11.04 2.70 -25.57
C ALA A 225 11.33 4.11 -26.09
N GLY A 226 12.17 4.84 -25.35
CA GLY A 226 12.63 6.17 -25.73
C GLY A 226 13.45 6.15 -27.02
#